data_AF-A0A183FER1-F1
#
_entry.id   AF-A0A183FER1-F1
#
_cell.length_a   1.000
_cell.length_b   1.000
_cell.length_c   1.000
_cell.angle_alpha   90.00
_cell.angle_beta   90.00
_cell.angle_gamma   90.00
#
_symmetry.space_group_name_H-M   'P 1'
#
loop_
_entity.id
_entity.type
_entity.pdbx_description
1 polymer ?
#
loop_
_entity_poly.entity_id
_entity_poly.type
_entity_poly.pdbx_seq_one_letter_code
_entity_poly.pdbx_strand_id
1 'polypeptide(L)'
;MFRGTVRYCSLNVHQNKEQGRHDDLFGALYSMIECLTGSLPWKGMVRKEAGKIKESTTDVVLCKGCPPSFLEMAKSLRKLTYHDVPPYKTYMEKLRQDLPHKLKMTDPYEWNKPGEKPADPEGEIIKSDRAEADKGDNNTVNEVDESVVTEERNTNLSTDQDDFAKEDTLEGL
;
A
#
# COMPACT_ATOMS: atom_id res chain seq x y z
N MET A 1 -16.03 -5.83 1.50
CA MET A 1 -15.14 -6.61 0.61
C MET A 1 -13.69 -6.22 0.92
N PHE A 2 -12.78 -7.18 1.11
CA PHE A 2 -11.36 -6.89 1.27
C PHE A 2 -10.71 -6.69 -0.10
N ARG A 3 -9.99 -5.59 -0.28
CA ARG A 3 -9.23 -5.30 -1.50
C ARG A 3 -7.82 -4.90 -1.07
N GLY A 4 -6.81 -5.66 -1.48
CA GLY A 4 -5.40 -5.40 -1.15
C GLY A 4 -4.59 -6.67 -0.94
N THR A 5 -3.27 -6.52 -0.86
CA THR A 5 -2.35 -7.64 -0.59
C THR A 5 -2.24 -7.87 0.92
N VAL A 6 -2.63 -9.06 1.40
CA VAL A 6 -2.64 -9.44 2.84
C VAL A 6 -1.36 -9.08 3.57
N ARG A 7 -0.22 -9.24 2.90
CA ARG A 7 1.11 -8.96 3.44
C ARG A 7 1.31 -7.49 3.80
N TYR A 8 0.90 -6.56 2.94
CA TYR A 8 1.19 -5.13 3.08
C TYR A 8 0.00 -4.28 3.53
N CYS A 9 -1.23 -4.82 3.49
CA CYS A 9 -2.38 -4.04 3.97
C CYS A 9 -2.27 -3.74 5.47
N SER A 10 -2.76 -2.57 5.90
CA SER A 10 -2.76 -2.21 7.32
C SER A 10 -3.70 -3.09 8.15
N LEU A 11 -3.66 -2.94 9.48
CA LEU A 11 -4.59 -3.61 10.38
C LEU A 11 -6.04 -3.12 10.19
N ASN A 12 -6.26 -1.88 9.74
CA ASN A 12 -7.60 -1.35 9.44
C ASN A 12 -8.26 -2.15 8.32
N VAL A 13 -7.50 -2.49 7.27
CA VAL A 13 -7.99 -3.28 6.15
C VAL A 13 -8.38 -4.70 6.60
N HIS A 14 -7.60 -5.29 7.51
CA HIS A 14 -7.95 -6.58 8.14
C HIS A 14 -9.28 -6.49 8.89
N GLN A 15 -9.52 -5.38 9.58
CA GLN A 15 -10.72 -5.08 10.35
C GLN A 15 -11.90 -4.55 9.51
N ASN A 16 -11.75 -4.48 8.18
CA ASN A 16 -12.74 -3.93 7.23
C ASN A 16 -13.16 -2.48 7.56
N LYS A 17 -12.25 -1.67 8.11
CA LYS A 17 -12.45 -0.23 8.30
C LYS A 17 -12.19 0.52 6.99
N GLU A 18 -12.75 1.73 6.90
CA GLU A 18 -12.46 2.67 5.82
C GLU A 18 -10.95 2.98 5.76
N GLN A 19 -10.39 2.98 4.56
CA GLN A 19 -8.95 3.15 4.35
C GLN A 19 -8.58 4.61 4.25
N GLY A 20 -7.64 5.07 5.07
CA GLY A 20 -7.12 6.43 5.04
C GLY A 20 -5.69 6.50 4.49
N ARG A 21 -5.16 7.72 4.41
CA ARG A 21 -3.80 8.00 3.94
C ARG A 21 -2.71 7.28 4.75
N HIS A 22 -2.96 7.06 6.04
CA HIS A 22 -2.06 6.33 6.93
C HIS A 22 -1.99 4.83 6.62
N ASP A 23 -3.03 4.26 6.01
CA ASP A 23 -3.06 2.85 5.63
C ASP A 23 -2.11 2.57 4.46
N ASP A 24 -2.01 3.48 3.50
CA ASP A 24 -1.01 3.44 2.42
C ASP A 24 0.42 3.53 2.98
N LEU A 25 0.64 4.41 3.96
CA LEU A 25 1.94 4.55 4.62
C LEU A 25 2.33 3.32 5.44
N PHE A 26 1.39 2.60 6.04
CA PHE A 26 1.67 1.29 6.64
C PHE A 26 2.12 0.28 5.58
N GLY A 27 1.48 0.28 4.41
CA GLY A 27 1.91 -0.56 3.28
C GLY A 27 3.33 -0.27 2.86
N ALA A 28 3.67 1.01 2.65
CA ALA A 28 5.03 1.44 2.33
C ALA A 28 6.04 1.04 3.42
N LEU A 29 5.70 1.25 4.70
CA LEU A 29 6.56 0.87 5.82
C LEU A 29 6.82 -0.63 5.87
N TYR A 30 5.78 -1.46 5.72
CA TYR A 30 5.94 -2.92 5.68
C TYR A 30 6.80 -3.38 4.50
N SER A 31 6.64 -2.77 3.32
CA SER A 31 7.50 -3.07 2.16
C SER A 31 8.96 -2.71 2.44
N MET A 32 9.23 -1.53 2.98
CA MET A 32 10.59 -1.11 3.32
C MET A 32 11.22 -2.02 4.39
N ILE A 33 10.46 -2.42 5.41
CA ILE A 33 10.94 -3.37 6.43
C ILE A 33 11.30 -4.70 5.77
N GLU A 34 10.44 -5.24 4.91
CA GLU A 34 10.72 -6.50 4.23
C GLU A 34 11.96 -6.41 3.32
N CYS A 35 12.18 -5.28 2.63
CA CYS A 35 13.40 -5.06 1.85
C CYS A 35 14.67 -5.08 2.71
N LEU A 36 14.62 -4.52 3.93
CA LEU A 36 15.79 -4.44 4.82
C LEU A 36 16.05 -5.73 5.60
N THR A 37 15.00 -6.44 6.02
CA THR A 37 15.11 -7.61 6.92
C THR A 37 14.89 -8.95 6.20
N GLY A 38 14.40 -8.92 4.96
CA GLY A 38 14.09 -10.09 4.13
C GLY A 38 12.75 -10.77 4.43
N SER A 39 12.06 -10.42 5.53
CA SER A 39 10.76 -11.00 5.86
C SER A 39 9.91 -10.16 6.82
N LEU A 40 8.60 -10.41 6.80
CA LEU A 40 7.67 -9.92 7.81
C LEU A 40 7.21 -11.06 8.73
N PRO A 41 6.86 -10.79 10.01
CA PRO A 41 6.42 -11.82 10.95
C PRO A 41 5.21 -12.65 10.49
N TRP A 42 4.40 -12.10 9.58
CA TRP A 42 3.19 -12.71 9.02
C TRP A 42 3.36 -13.18 7.56
N LYS A 43 4.60 -13.34 7.07
CA LYS A 43 4.87 -13.81 5.71
C LYS A 43 4.32 -15.23 5.52
N GLY A 44 3.63 -15.46 4.41
CA GLY A 44 3.03 -16.77 4.06
C GLY A 44 1.75 -17.13 4.81
N MET A 45 1.28 -16.29 5.73
CA MET A 45 0.07 -16.54 6.50
C MET A 45 -1.19 -16.13 5.74
N VAL A 46 -2.29 -16.87 5.96
CA VAL A 46 -3.61 -16.50 5.45
C VAL A 46 -4.14 -15.25 6.15
N ARG A 47 -5.09 -14.55 5.53
CA ARG A 47 -5.60 -13.24 6.00
C ARG A 47 -5.90 -13.19 7.50
N LYS A 48 -6.67 -14.16 8.01
CA LYS A 48 -7.12 -14.19 9.41
C LYS A 48 -5.94 -14.32 10.39
N GLU A 49 -4.94 -15.11 10.05
CA GLU A 49 -3.75 -15.32 10.87
C GLU A 49 -2.82 -14.11 10.79
N ALA A 50 -2.58 -13.60 9.59
CA ALA A 50 -1.78 -12.41 9.37
C ALA A 50 -2.34 -11.20 10.15
N GLY A 51 -3.66 -11.02 10.17
CA GLY A 51 -4.32 -9.98 10.97
C GLY A 51 -4.04 -10.10 12.47
N LYS A 52 -4.15 -11.32 13.03
CA LYS A 52 -3.85 -11.58 14.45
C LYS A 52 -2.39 -11.29 14.80
N ILE A 53 -1.46 -11.75 13.97
CA ILE A 53 -0.03 -11.52 14.20
C ILE A 53 0.30 -10.03 14.06
N LYS A 54 -0.30 -9.30 13.10
CA LYS A 54 -0.16 -7.84 12.96
C LYS A 54 -0.67 -7.08 14.18
N GLU A 55 -1.73 -7.57 14.81
CA GLU A 55 -2.31 -6.97 16.02
C GLU A 55 -1.43 -7.20 17.25
N SER A 56 -0.85 -8.40 17.41
CA SER A 56 0.01 -8.73 18.56
C SER A 56 1.46 -8.27 18.42
N THR A 57 1.93 -8.00 17.19
CA THR A 57 3.31 -7.55 16.95
C THR A 57 3.47 -6.09 17.39
N THR A 58 4.35 -5.85 18.35
CA THR A 58 4.68 -4.50 18.80
C THR A 58 5.54 -3.78 17.77
N ASP A 59 5.47 -2.44 17.72
CA ASP A 59 6.28 -1.65 16.79
C ASP A 59 7.79 -1.89 16.98
N VAL A 60 8.22 -2.15 18.21
CA VAL A 60 9.63 -2.46 18.55
C VAL A 60 10.08 -3.79 17.93
N VAL A 61 9.22 -4.81 17.98
CA VAL A 61 9.51 -6.12 17.36
C VAL A 61 9.49 -5.99 15.84
N LEU A 62 8.48 -5.29 15.30
CA LEU A 62 8.34 -5.07 13.87
C LEU A 62 9.55 -4.33 13.27
N CYS A 63 10.06 -3.31 13.95
CA CYS A 63 11.16 -2.47 13.47
C CYS A 63 12.54 -2.97 13.91
N LYS A 64 12.66 -4.22 14.41
CA LYS A 64 13.95 -4.77 14.83
C LYS A 64 14.90 -4.85 13.63
N GLY A 65 16.10 -4.27 13.78
CA GLY A 65 17.10 -4.22 12.71
C GLY A 65 16.84 -3.15 11.64
N CYS A 66 15.82 -2.31 11.82
CA CYS A 66 15.53 -1.17 10.93
C CYS A 66 16.13 0.13 11.51
N PRO A 67 16.29 1.17 10.69
CA PRO A 67 16.67 2.50 11.15
C PRO A 67 15.69 3.09 12.19
N PRO A 68 16.15 3.93 13.14
CA PRO A 68 15.32 4.46 14.22
C PRO A 68 14.04 5.18 13.76
N SER A 69 14.08 5.86 12.61
CA SER A 69 12.91 6.56 12.06
C SER A 69 11.72 5.65 11.79
N PHE A 70 11.94 4.36 11.51
CA PHE A 70 10.87 3.40 11.22
C PHE A 70 9.98 3.19 12.46
N LEU A 71 10.59 3.08 13.64
CA LEU A 71 9.86 2.93 14.90
C LEU A 71 9.05 4.18 15.22
N GLU A 72 9.62 5.36 14.96
CA GLU A 72 8.93 6.64 15.17
C GLU A 72 7.77 6.82 14.19
N MET A 73 7.97 6.45 12.93
CA MET A 73 6.92 6.41 11.91
C MET A 73 5.80 5.44 12.32
N ALA A 74 6.12 4.20 12.68
CA ALA A 74 5.13 3.21 13.11
C ALA A 74 4.25 3.72 14.26
N LYS A 75 4.89 4.25 15.32
CA LYS A 75 4.20 4.83 16.47
C LYS A 75 3.35 6.05 16.11
N SER A 76 3.81 6.86 15.16
CA SER A 76 3.05 8.02 14.69
C SER A 76 1.85 7.59 13.86
N LEU A 77 2.02 6.64 12.92
CA LEU A 77 0.96 6.13 12.05
C LEU A 77 -0.16 5.45 12.85
N ARG A 78 0.19 4.71 13.92
CA ARG A 78 -0.79 4.07 14.83
C ARG A 78 -1.77 5.06 15.47
N LYS A 79 -1.39 6.34 15.60
CA LYS A 79 -2.22 7.38 16.21
C LYS A 79 -3.13 8.11 15.22
N LEU A 80 -2.89 7.93 13.92
CA LEU A 80 -3.66 8.60 12.88
C LEU A 80 -4.99 7.88 12.65
N THR A 81 -5.98 8.69 12.31
CA THR A 81 -7.31 8.27 11.89
C THR A 81 -7.52 8.57 10.40
N TYR A 82 -8.64 8.12 9.86
CA TYR A 82 -9.01 8.33 8.46
C TYR A 82 -8.92 9.79 8.00
N HIS A 83 -9.29 10.75 8.86
CA HIS A 83 -9.32 12.18 8.52
C HIS A 83 -7.96 12.86 8.65
N ASP A 84 -7.00 12.26 9.34
CA ASP A 84 -5.74 12.92 9.66
C ASP A 84 -4.79 13.00 8.47
N VAL A 85 -4.03 14.09 8.41
CA VAL A 85 -2.96 14.28 7.42
C VAL A 85 -1.66 13.76 8.05
N PRO A 86 -1.04 12.71 7.48
CA PRO A 86 0.26 12.25 7.95
C PRO A 86 1.33 13.36 7.83
N PRO A 87 2.28 13.49 8.78
CA PRO A 87 3.37 14.47 8.73
C PRO A 87 4.47 14.04 7.73
N TYR A 88 4.15 14.00 6.43
CA TYR A 88 5.03 13.49 5.37
C TYR A 88 6.42 14.12 5.37
N LYS A 89 6.50 15.44 5.52
CA LYS A 89 7.77 16.18 5.54
C LYS A 89 8.69 15.66 6.64
N THR A 90 8.15 15.47 7.85
CA THR A 90 8.89 14.94 8.99
C THR A 90 9.35 13.50 8.76
N TYR A 91 8.51 12.65 8.17
CA TYR A 91 8.91 11.28 7.83
C TYR A 91 10.07 11.27 6.82
N MET A 92 9.99 12.09 5.77
CA MET A 92 11.06 12.18 4.78
C MET A 92 12.36 12.74 5.39
N GLU A 93 12.28 13.74 6.27
CA GLU A 93 13.46 14.29 6.96
C GLU A 93 14.13 13.24 7.85
N LYS A 94 13.35 12.46 8.60
CA LYS A 94 13.88 11.39 9.48
C LYS A 94 14.50 10.26 8.67
N LEU A 95 13.88 9.84 7.58
CA LEU A 95 14.46 8.83 6.68
C LEU A 95 15.80 9.30 6.08
N ARG A 96 15.91 10.60 5.73
CA ARG A 96 17.19 11.18 5.27
C ARG A 96 18.25 11.22 6.37
N GLN A 97 17.86 11.51 7.62
CA GLN A 97 18.77 11.53 8.76
C GLN A 97 19.33 10.15 9.09
N ASP A 98 18.56 9.10 8.81
CA ASP A 98 18.97 7.71 9.00
C ASP A 98 19.96 7.21 7.92
N LEU A 99 20.22 8.00 6.87
CA LEU A 99 21.15 7.63 5.82
C LEU A 99 22.59 7.58 6.38
N PRO A 100 23.32 6.45 6.19
CA PRO A 100 24.72 6.38 6.59
C PRO A 100 25.57 7.44 5.90
N HIS A 101 26.52 8.04 6.63
CA HIS A 101 27.42 9.09 6.12
C HIS A 101 28.17 8.78 4.82
N LYS A 102 28.33 7.49 4.48
CA LYS A 102 29.01 7.03 3.26
C LYS A 102 28.09 6.96 2.05
N LEU A 103 26.79 7.00 2.25
CA LEU A 103 25.78 6.92 1.21
C LEU A 103 25.24 8.31 0.88
N LYS A 104 24.98 8.54 -0.39
CA LYS A 104 24.37 9.75 -0.93
C LYS A 104 23.06 9.38 -1.62
N MET A 105 22.13 10.33 -1.66
CA MET A 105 20.89 10.17 -2.43
C MET A 105 21.13 10.04 -3.95
N THR A 106 22.32 10.41 -4.41
CA THR A 106 22.76 10.29 -5.81
C THR A 106 23.56 9.02 -6.08
N ASP A 107 23.70 8.13 -5.11
CA ASP A 107 24.36 6.85 -5.33
C ASP A 107 23.47 5.94 -6.20
N PRO A 108 24.07 5.17 -7.13
CA PRO A 108 23.32 4.22 -7.94
C PRO A 108 22.67 3.13 -7.08
N TYR A 109 21.51 2.64 -7.51
CA TYR A 109 20.85 1.50 -6.89
C TYR A 109 21.57 0.19 -7.20
N GLU A 110 21.28 -0.87 -6.44
CA GLU A 110 21.93 -2.18 -6.57
C GLU A 110 21.75 -2.82 -7.96
N TRP A 111 20.70 -2.46 -8.70
CA TRP A 111 20.44 -2.95 -10.05
C TRP A 111 21.06 -2.10 -11.16
N ASN A 112 21.70 -0.97 -10.84
CA ASN A 112 22.42 -0.16 -11.83
C ASN A 112 23.76 -0.78 -12.20
N LYS A 113 24.24 -0.48 -13.41
CA LYS A 113 25.57 -0.92 -13.85
C LYS A 113 26.66 -0.09 -13.15
N PRO A 114 27.85 -0.67 -12.87
CA PRO A 114 28.97 0.09 -12.33
C PRO A 114 29.31 1.30 -13.20
N GLY A 115 29.29 2.51 -12.61
CA GLY A 115 29.60 3.77 -13.30
C GLY A 115 28.41 4.48 -13.93
N GLU A 116 27.20 3.92 -13.87
CA GLU A 116 25.97 4.60 -14.26
C GLU A 116 25.57 5.59 -13.16
N LYS A 117 25.40 6.87 -13.51
CA LYS A 117 24.87 7.87 -12.58
C LYS A 117 23.34 7.81 -12.65
N PRO A 118 22.63 7.78 -11.52
CA PRO A 118 21.18 7.91 -11.54
C PRO A 118 20.80 9.27 -12.15
N ALA A 119 19.67 9.31 -12.87
CA ALA A 119 19.11 10.56 -13.38
C ALA A 119 18.82 11.50 -12.19
N ASP A 120 19.25 12.75 -12.29
CA ASP A 120 19.07 13.76 -11.23
C ASP A 120 17.59 13.87 -10.82
N PRO A 121 17.22 13.64 -9.54
CA PRO A 121 15.84 13.73 -9.09
C PRO A 121 15.37 15.18 -8.87
N GLU A 122 16.25 16.18 -8.96
CA GLU A 122 15.92 17.59 -8.68
C GLU A 122 15.27 18.34 -9.86
N GLY A 123 15.11 17.69 -11.03
CA GLY A 123 14.55 18.29 -12.24
C GLY A 123 13.05 18.06 -12.49
N GLU A 124 12.43 17.04 -11.89
CA GLU A 124 11.02 16.72 -12.11
C GLU A 124 10.27 16.68 -10.78
N ILE A 125 9.63 17.80 -10.44
CA ILE A 125 8.39 17.71 -9.69
C ILE A 125 7.45 16.87 -10.56
N ILE A 126 7.34 15.58 -10.25
CA ILE A 126 6.30 14.71 -10.81
C ILE A 126 4.99 15.39 -10.44
N LYS A 127 4.41 16.13 -11.39
CA LYS A 127 3.03 16.58 -11.29
C LYS A 127 2.24 15.30 -11.13
N SER A 128 1.57 15.14 -9.99
CA SER A 128 0.69 14.00 -9.84
C SER A 128 -0.41 14.16 -10.89
N ASP A 129 -0.60 13.16 -11.75
CA ASP A 129 -1.71 13.14 -12.72
C ASP A 129 -3.07 13.31 -12.03
N ARG A 130 -3.11 13.08 -10.71
CA ARG A 130 -4.27 13.31 -9.85
C ARG A 130 -4.66 14.79 -9.69
N ALA A 131 -3.73 15.74 -9.85
CA ALA A 131 -4.04 17.17 -9.73
C ALA A 131 -4.82 17.72 -10.94
N GLU A 132 -4.70 17.08 -12.11
CA GLU A 132 -5.45 17.46 -13.32
C GLU A 132 -6.89 16.94 -13.30
N ALA A 133 -7.17 15.85 -12.56
CA ALA A 133 -8.52 15.29 -12.46
C ALA A 133 -9.51 16.12 -11.62
N ASP A 134 -9.01 17.06 -10.79
CA ASP A 134 -9.83 17.89 -9.89
C ASP A 134 -10.20 19.25 -10.51
N LYS A 135 -9.72 19.55 -11.73
CA LYS A 135 -10.21 20.69 -12.53
C LYS A 135 -11.35 20.22 -13.45
N GLY A 136 -12.38 19.67 -12.84
CA GLY A 136 -13.66 19.40 -13.50
C GLY A 136 -14.37 20.72 -13.81
N ASP A 137 -14.62 20.94 -15.10
CA ASP A 137 -15.31 22.07 -15.69
C ASP A 137 -16.71 22.29 -15.07
N ASN A 138 -16.99 23.53 -14.65
CA ASN A 138 -18.25 23.93 -14.05
C ASN A 138 -19.30 24.24 -15.14
N ASN A 139 -19.62 23.32 -16.06
CA ASN A 139 -20.88 23.42 -16.81
C ASN A 139 -21.22 22.17 -17.64
N THR A 140 -22.00 21.24 -17.08
CA THR A 140 -22.96 20.44 -17.88
C THR A 140 -24.17 20.14 -17.03
N VAL A 141 -25.21 20.98 -17.16
CA VAL A 141 -26.58 20.58 -16.86
C VAL A 141 -26.97 19.51 -17.87
N ASN A 142 -27.03 18.26 -17.43
CA ASN A 142 -27.64 17.18 -18.21
C ASN A 142 -29.11 17.10 -17.80
N GLU A 143 -30.00 17.43 -18.74
CA GLU A 143 -31.43 17.18 -18.64
C GLU A 143 -31.67 15.67 -18.44
N VAL A 144 -32.44 15.34 -17.42
CA VAL A 144 -32.83 13.97 -17.09
C VAL A 144 -34.10 13.66 -17.87
N ASP A 145 -34.00 12.83 -18.91
CA ASP A 145 -35.18 12.27 -19.58
C ASP A 145 -35.70 11.09 -18.75
N GLU A 146 -36.85 11.32 -18.11
CA GLU A 146 -37.56 10.39 -17.25
C GLU A 146 -38.55 9.60 -18.12
N SER A 147 -38.13 8.45 -18.66
CA SER A 147 -39.04 7.32 -18.90
C SER A 147 -38.27 6.06 -19.29
N VAL A 148 -38.63 4.93 -18.68
CA VAL A 148 -39.12 3.71 -19.37
C VAL A 148 -39.35 2.61 -18.33
N VAL A 149 -40.65 2.39 -18.10
CA VAL A 149 -41.41 1.12 -17.91
C VAL A 149 -40.76 -0.01 -17.09
N THR A 150 -41.35 -0.27 -15.92
CA THR A 150 -41.18 -1.50 -15.15
C THR A 150 -42.06 -2.62 -15.71
N GLU A 151 -41.47 -3.79 -15.99
CA GLU A 151 -42.21 -5.06 -16.03
C GLU A 151 -41.58 -6.06 -15.06
N GLU A 152 -42.39 -6.52 -14.11
CA GLU A 152 -42.09 -7.67 -13.26
C GLU A 152 -42.47 -8.97 -13.98
N ARG A 153 -41.61 -10.00 -13.92
CA ARG A 153 -41.97 -11.33 -13.35
C ARG A 153 -40.89 -12.42 -13.50
N ASN A 154 -40.60 -12.98 -12.32
CA ASN A 154 -40.54 -14.40 -11.95
C ASN A 154 -39.39 -15.34 -12.40
N THR A 155 -38.70 -15.81 -11.35
CA THR A 155 -37.99 -17.09 -11.10
C THR A 155 -37.73 -18.06 -12.25
N ASN A 156 -36.46 -18.50 -12.39
CA ASN A 156 -36.09 -19.91 -12.18
C ASN A 156 -34.58 -20.16 -12.01
N LEU A 157 -34.32 -21.19 -11.20
CA LEU A 157 -33.05 -21.83 -10.84
C LEU A 157 -32.24 -22.30 -12.06
N SER A 158 -30.92 -22.13 -12.03
CA SER A 158 -29.97 -23.17 -12.46
C SER A 158 -28.55 -22.90 -11.93
N THR A 159 -27.99 -23.96 -11.37
CA THR A 159 -26.64 -24.18 -10.87
C THR A 159 -25.63 -24.18 -12.02
N ASP A 160 -24.42 -23.63 -11.83
CA ASP A 160 -23.15 -24.11 -12.42
C ASP A 160 -21.99 -23.35 -11.75
N GLN A 161 -21.28 -23.95 -10.79
CA GLN A 161 -20.10 -24.83 -10.90
C GLN A 161 -18.78 -24.06 -11.12
N ASP A 162 -17.89 -24.22 -10.15
CA ASP A 162 -16.58 -23.56 -9.98
C ASP A 162 -15.62 -23.82 -11.14
N ASP A 163 -14.93 -22.77 -11.60
CA ASP A 163 -13.83 -22.87 -12.56
C ASP A 163 -12.53 -22.32 -11.91
N PHE A 164 -11.78 -23.23 -11.28
CA PHE A 164 -10.43 -22.96 -10.78
C PHE A 164 -9.41 -23.50 -11.80
N ALA A 165 -8.49 -22.63 -12.24
CA ALA A 165 -7.36 -23.00 -13.08
C ALA A 165 -6.43 -23.99 -12.36
N LYS A 166 -5.96 -25.02 -13.09
CA LYS A 166 -5.04 -26.05 -12.58
C LYS A 166 -3.61 -25.50 -12.52
N GLU A 167 -2.96 -25.65 -11.36
CA GLU A 167 -1.54 -25.38 -11.17
C GLU A 167 -0.68 -26.43 -11.90
N ASP A 168 0.36 -25.95 -12.59
CA ASP A 168 1.34 -26.75 -13.33
C ASP A 168 2.53 -27.05 -12.42
N THR A 169 2.62 -28.28 -11.93
CA THR A 169 3.74 -28.76 -11.10
C THR A 169 4.88 -29.24 -12.02
N LEU A 170 5.95 -28.43 -12.10
CA LEU A 170 7.23 -28.85 -12.66
C LEU A 170 7.95 -29.78 -11.67
N GLU A 171 7.70 -31.08 -11.78
CA GLU A 171 8.66 -32.10 -11.32
C GLU A 171 9.47 -32.62 -12.51
N GLY A 172 10.79 -32.45 -12.43
CA GLY A 172 11.76 -33.17 -13.25
C GLY A 172 12.46 -32.34 -14.31
N LEU A 173 13.55 -31.67 -13.93
CA LEU A 173 14.82 -31.56 -14.68
C LEU A 173 15.93 -31.02 -13.76
#